data_AF-A0A1G7CRY5-F1
#
_entry.id   AF-A0A1G7CRY5-F1
#
_cell.length_a   1.000
_cell.length_b   1.000
_cell.length_c   1.000
_cell.angle_alpha   90.00
_cell.angle_beta   90.00
_cell.angle_gamma   90.00
#
_symmetry.space_group_name_H-M   'P 1'
#
loop_
_entity.id
_entity.type
_entity.pdbx_description
1 polymer ?
#
loop_
_entity_poly.entity_id
_entity_poly.type
_entity_poly.pdbx_seq_one_letter_code
_entity_poly.pdbx_strand_id
1 'polypeptide(L)'
;MISMKKFIELSLGSFMISHGYDENNKEIEEHCPVQGFAKKLVAVERIKSLSEKYILTDYVDGRWIYWEYEEEYIAVKKKLLSL
;
A
#
# COMPACT_ATOMS: atom_id res chain seq x y z
N MET A 1 18.71 -11.82 14.60
CA MET A 1 19.18 -11.23 13.33
C MET A 1 18.38 -9.98 13.09
N ILE A 2 19.02 -8.81 12.97
CA ILE A 2 18.32 -7.57 12.61
C ILE A 2 17.97 -7.71 11.13
N SER A 3 16.68 -7.77 10.80
CA SER A 3 16.22 -7.72 9.41
C SER A 3 16.70 -6.39 8.82
N MET A 4 17.56 -6.46 7.80
CA MET A 4 17.99 -5.26 7.09
C MET A 4 16.78 -4.72 6.33
N LYS A 5 16.18 -3.63 6.83
CA LYS A 5 14.93 -3.09 6.30
C LYS A 5 15.11 -2.73 4.82
N LYS A 6 14.39 -3.43 3.94
CA LYS A 6 14.37 -3.15 2.50
C LYS A 6 13.29 -2.10 2.22
N PHE A 7 13.58 -1.23 1.27
CA PHE A 7 12.67 -0.16 0.85
C PHE A 7 12.55 -0.17 -0.67
N ILE A 8 11.39 0.28 -1.17
CA ILE A 8 11.18 0.60 -2.58
C ILE A 8 10.58 2.00 -2.70
N GLU A 9 11.07 2.80 -3.64
CA GLU A 9 10.38 4.02 -4.06
C GLU A 9 9.20 3.64 -4.96
N LEU A 10 8.05 4.27 -4.69
CA LEU A 10 6.83 4.22 -5.48
C LEU A 10 6.23 5.63 -5.58
N SER A 11 5.55 5.92 -6.67
CA SER A 11 4.70 7.09 -6.86
C SER A 11 3.29 6.73 -6.40
N LEU A 12 2.87 7.27 -5.25
CA LEU A 12 1.57 6.95 -4.63
C LEU A 12 0.58 8.10 -4.77
N GLY A 13 -0.67 7.77 -5.07
CA GLY A 13 -1.76 8.70 -5.31
C GLY A 13 -2.83 8.64 -4.23
N SER A 14 -4.09 8.71 -4.66
CA SER A 14 -5.22 8.62 -3.73
C SER A 14 -5.20 7.27 -3.01
N PHE A 15 -5.73 7.25 -1.80
CA PHE A 15 -5.69 6.06 -0.98
C PHE A 15 -6.96 5.89 -0.18
N MET A 16 -7.13 4.68 0.33
CA MET A 16 -8.26 4.29 1.15
C MET A 16 -7.77 3.63 2.43
N ILE A 17 -8.24 4.11 3.56
CA ILE A 17 -7.94 3.52 4.87
C ILE A 17 -9.06 2.56 5.24
N SER A 18 -8.71 1.32 5.56
CA SER A 18 -9.63 0.34 6.13
C SER A 18 -9.62 0.42 7.65
N HIS A 19 -10.79 0.64 8.24
CA HIS A 19 -11.00 0.75 9.69
C HIS A 19 -11.64 -0.51 10.30
N GLY A 20 -11.73 -1.62 9.54
CA GLY A 20 -12.37 -2.87 9.96
C GLY A 20 -13.76 -3.03 9.36
N TYR A 21 -14.63 -3.81 10.02
CA TYR A 21 -15.98 -4.13 9.55
C TYR A 21 -17.04 -3.62 10.52
N ASP A 22 -18.18 -3.19 10.00
CA ASP A 22 -19.36 -2.85 10.79
C ASP A 22 -20.11 -4.10 11.29
N GLU A 23 -21.20 -3.89 12.03
CA GLU A 23 -22.05 -4.96 12.57
C GLU A 23 -22.70 -5.85 11.49
N ASN A 24 -22.73 -5.40 10.24
CA ASN A 24 -23.27 -6.12 9.09
C ASN A 24 -22.16 -6.77 8.25
N ASN A 25 -20.93 -6.81 8.75
CA ASN A 25 -19.75 -7.32 8.06
C ASN A 25 -19.42 -6.56 6.75
N LYS A 26 -19.73 -5.26 6.70
CA LYS A 26 -19.32 -4.36 5.62
C LYS A 26 -18.06 -3.61 6.03
N GLU A 27 -17.08 -3.54 5.13
CA GLU A 27 -15.83 -2.83 5.39
C GLU A 27 -16.09 -1.32 5.58
N ILE A 28 -15.50 -0.75 6.63
CA ILE A 28 -15.55 0.67 6.94
C ILE A 28 -14.33 1.33 6.31
N GLU A 29 -14.57 2.08 5.23
CA GLU A 29 -13.52 2.67 4.40
C GLU A 29 -13.56 4.20 4.49
N GLU A 30 -12.37 4.81 4.56
CA GLU A 30 -12.18 6.26 4.40
C GLU A 30 -11.39 6.53 3.12
N HIS A 31 -11.99 7.27 2.19
CA HIS A 31 -11.32 7.67 0.96
C HIS A 31 -10.60 9.00 1.15
N CYS A 32 -9.31 9.01 0.84
CA CYS A 32 -8.45 10.19 0.92
C CYS A 32 -7.97 10.55 -0.50
N PRO A 33 -8.75 11.36 -1.25
CA PRO A 33 -8.35 11.81 -2.57
C PRO A 33 -7.20 12.80 -2.47
N VAL A 34 -6.22 12.68 -3.36
CA VAL A 34 -5.09 13.62 -3.50
C VAL A 34 -4.92 14.03 -4.96
N GLN A 35 -4.24 15.15 -5.18
CA GLN A 35 -3.93 15.62 -6.53
C GLN A 35 -2.68 14.93 -7.07
N GLY A 36 -2.87 14.02 -8.03
CA GLY A 36 -1.77 13.33 -8.72
C GLY A 36 -1.04 12.31 -7.86
N PHE A 37 0.19 11.97 -8.26
CA PHE A 37 1.04 11.01 -7.56
C PHE A 37 2.26 11.71 -6.95
N ALA A 38 2.69 11.25 -5.77
CA ALA A 38 3.87 11.72 -5.09
C ALA A 38 4.81 10.56 -4.75
N LYS A 39 6.11 10.79 -4.91
CA LYS A 39 7.14 9.80 -4.56
C LYS A 39 7.15 9.52 -3.07
N LYS A 40 7.16 8.25 -2.71
CA LYS A 40 7.26 7.75 -1.34
C LYS A 40 8.19 6.57 -1.28
N LEU A 41 9.07 6.57 -0.28
CA LEU A 41 9.87 5.41 0.06
C LEU A 41 9.07 4.49 1.00
N VAL A 42 8.71 3.30 0.52
CA VAL A 42 7.87 2.32 1.23
C VAL A 42 8.73 1.19 1.76
N ALA A 43 8.63 0.92 3.06
CA ALA A 43 9.27 -0.23 3.67
C ALA A 43 8.60 -1.51 3.18
N VAL A 44 9.40 -2.45 2.65
CA VAL A 44 8.90 -3.66 2.01
C VAL A 44 8.17 -4.56 3.01
N GLU A 45 8.62 -4.58 4.27
CA GLU A 45 7.98 -5.33 5.36
C GLU A 45 6.52 -4.93 5.63
N ARG A 46 6.11 -3.73 5.22
CA ARG A 46 4.75 -3.22 5.38
C ARG A 46 3.80 -3.64 4.27
N ILE A 47 4.35 -4.04 3.12
CA ILE A 47 3.56 -4.39 1.94
C ILE A 47 2.92 -5.75 2.16
N LYS A 48 1.59 -5.77 2.15
CA LYS A 48 0.79 -6.99 2.34
C LYS A 48 0.44 -7.66 1.02
N SER A 49 0.14 -6.86 0.01
CA SER A 49 -0.20 -7.35 -1.33
C SER A 49 0.00 -6.26 -2.39
N LEU A 50 0.12 -6.71 -3.64
CA LEU A 50 0.17 -5.88 -4.83
C LEU A 50 -0.90 -6.37 -5.81
N SER A 51 -1.70 -5.45 -6.31
CA SER A 51 -2.69 -5.65 -7.36
C SER A 51 -2.42 -4.69 -8.52
N GLU A 52 -3.15 -4.81 -9.63
CA GLU A 52 -2.97 -3.90 -10.77
C GLU A 52 -3.23 -2.43 -10.42
N LYS A 53 -4.21 -2.16 -9.54
CA LYS A 53 -4.61 -0.79 -9.18
C LYS A 53 -4.02 -0.31 -7.85
N TYR A 54 -3.79 -1.22 -6.90
CA TYR A 54 -3.42 -0.86 -5.54
C TYR A 54 -2.23 -1.64 -4.99
N ILE A 55 -1.45 -0.97 -4.15
CA ILE A 55 -0.55 -1.62 -3.20
C ILE A 55 -1.13 -1.52 -1.78
N LEU A 56 -1.25 -2.66 -1.10
CA LEU A 56 -1.78 -2.73 0.26
C LEU A 56 -0.63 -2.67 1.26
N THR A 57 -0.73 -1.77 2.23
CA THR A 57 0.24 -1.64 3.31
C THR A 57 -0.43 -1.71 4.66
N ASP A 58 0.29 -2.23 5.67
CA ASP A 58 -0.10 -2.00 7.05
C ASP A 58 0.03 -0.51 7.43
N TYR A 59 -0.69 -0.12 8.48
CA TYR A 59 -0.75 1.23 8.99
C TYR A 59 -0.81 1.25 10.52
N VAL A 60 -0.82 2.47 11.07
CA VAL A 60 -0.89 2.70 12.52
C VAL A 60 -2.17 2.07 13.08
N ASP A 61 -2.05 1.47 14.26
CA ASP A 61 -3.11 0.80 15.01
C ASP A 61 -3.75 -0.40 14.29
N GLY A 62 -2.93 -1.14 13.51
CA GLY A 62 -3.36 -2.39 12.86
C GLY A 62 -4.26 -2.19 11.64
N ARG A 63 -4.52 -0.94 11.24
CA ARG A 63 -5.28 -0.58 10.03
C ARG A 63 -4.49 -0.89 8.77
N TRP A 64 -5.19 -0.98 7.65
CA TRP A 64 -4.58 -1.15 6.33
C TRP A 64 -4.87 0.06 5.44
N ILE A 65 -3.94 0.33 4.52
CA ILE A 65 -4.13 1.36 3.48
C ILE A 65 -3.93 0.74 2.11
N TYR A 66 -4.93 0.95 1.24
CA TYR A 66 -4.83 0.71 -0.19
C TYR A 66 -4.36 1.99 -0.87
N TRP A 67 -3.14 1.99 -1.41
CA TRP A 67 -2.61 3.12 -2.17
C TRP A 67 -2.77 2.88 -3.66
N GLU A 68 -3.32 3.85 -4.39
CA GLU A 68 -3.10 3.93 -5.83
C GLU A 68 -1.62 4.15 -6.08
N TYR A 69 -1.09 3.54 -7.14
CA TYR A 69 0.27 3.72 -7.61
C TYR A 69 0.28 3.84 -9.14
N GLU A 70 1.28 4.51 -9.70
CA GLU A 70 1.32 4.79 -11.15
C GLU A 70 2.25 3.86 -11.94
N GLU A 71 3.15 3.15 -11.25
CA GLU A 71 4.07 2.24 -11.91
C GLU A 71 3.36 1.06 -12.57
N GLU A 72 4.03 0.47 -13.55
CA GLU A 72 3.55 -0.74 -14.19
C GLU A 72 3.61 -1.93 -13.20
N TYR A 73 2.50 -2.66 -13.10
CA TYR A 73 2.33 -3.78 -12.15
C TYR A 73 3.44 -4.83 -12.23
N ILE A 74 3.80 -5.28 -13.43
CA ILE A 74 4.83 -6.30 -13.65
C ILE A 74 6.21 -5.80 -13.21
N ALA A 75 6.52 -4.52 -13.40
CA ALA A 75 7.75 -3.90 -12.94
C ALA A 75 7.85 -3.90 -11.40
N VAL A 76 6.79 -3.48 -10.71
CA VAL A 76 6.74 -3.48 -9.23
C VAL A 76 6.79 -4.92 -8.70
N LYS A 77 6.03 -5.84 -9.30
CA LYS A 77 6.03 -7.27 -8.96
C LYS A 77 7.42 -7.88 -9.06
N LYS A 78 8.13 -7.67 -10.17
CA LYS A 78 9.50 -8.18 -10.37
C LYS A 78 10.45 -7.62 -9.32
N LYS A 79 10.37 -6.31 -9.05
CA LYS A 79 11.18 -5.64 -8.02
C LYS A 79 10.95 -6.30 -6.65
N LEU A 80 9.69 -6.46 -6.23
CA LEU A 80 9.35 -7.11 -4.96
C LEU A 80 9.86 -8.55 -4.85
N LEU A 81 9.74 -9.35 -5.92
CA LEU A 81 10.17 -10.76 -5.92
C LEU A 81 11.69 -10.94 -5.98
N SER A 82 12.44 -9.91 -6.40
CA SER A 82 13.90 -9.96 -6.49
C SER A 82 14.64 -9.57 -5.22
N LEU A 83 13.92 -9.08 -4.20
CA LEU A 83 14.51 -8.51 -2.98
C LEU A 83 14.89 -9.59 -1.97
#